data_AF-A0A6I3AID3-F1
#
_entry.id   AF-A0A6I3AID3-F1
#
_cell.length_a   1.000
_cell.length_b   1.000
_cell.length_c   1.000
_cell.angle_alpha   90.00
_cell.angle_beta   90.00
_cell.angle_gamma   90.00
#
_symmetry.space_group_name_H-M   'P 1'
#
loop_
_entity.id
_entity.type
_entity.pdbx_description
1 polymer ?
#
loop_
_entity_poly.entity_id
_entity_poly.type
_entity_poly.pdbx_seq_one_letter_code
_entity_poly.pdbx_strand_id
1 'polypeptide(L)' 'MNAEAEVGYDVTVAKSRGGRPTIGSGPATVVPVRLDPELRAALDARASADHRTASEVIREALRQFLHTA' A
#
# COMPACT_ATOMS: atom_id res chain seq x y z
N MET A 1 -35.97 -5.15 -3.91
CA MET A 1 -35.39 -5.13 -5.28
C MET A 1 -34.79 -3.75 -5.48
N ASN A 2 -33.47 -3.62 -5.47
CA ASN A 2 -32.77 -2.33 -5.66
C ASN A 2 -32.75 -1.99 -7.14
N ALA A 3 -33.59 -1.03 -7.56
CA ALA A 3 -33.74 -0.57 -8.95
C ALA A 3 -32.48 0.12 -9.51
N GLU A 4 -31.49 0.40 -8.67
CA GLU A 4 -30.22 1.02 -9.06
C GLU A 4 -29.32 0.10 -9.91
N ALA A 5 -29.57 -1.20 -9.94
CA ALA A 5 -28.78 -2.16 -10.73
C ALA A 5 -29.17 -2.23 -12.22
N GLU A 6 -30.33 -1.70 -12.61
CA GLU A 6 -30.86 -1.76 -13.98
C GLU A 6 -30.55 -0.50 -14.81
N VAL A 7 -30.08 0.57 -14.15
CA VAL A 7 -29.69 1.82 -14.83
C VAL A 7 -28.19 1.74 -15.12
N GLY A 8 -27.86 1.25 -16.32
CA GLY A 8 -26.47 1.13 -16.79
C GLY A 8 -25.67 2.42 -16.55
N TYR A 9 -24.57 2.29 -15.82
CA TYR A 9 -23.71 3.41 -15.46
C TYR A 9 -23.04 4.01 -16.70
N ASP A 10 -23.06 5.34 -16.83
CA ASP A 10 -22.37 6.03 -17.92
C ASP A 10 -20.84 5.93 -17.73
N VAL A 11 -20.25 4.93 -18.37
CA VAL A 11 -18.81 4.64 -18.37
C VAL A 11 -17.97 5.75 -19.02
N THR A 12 -18.58 6.72 -19.71
CA THR A 12 -17.82 7.85 -20.31
C THR A 12 -17.31 8.84 -19.26
N VAL A 13 -17.91 8.86 -18.06
CA VAL A 13 -17.47 9.68 -16.92
C VAL A 13 -16.32 9.00 -16.16
N ALA A 14 -16.14 7.69 -16.35
CA ALA A 14 -15.00 6.93 -15.82
C ALA A 14 -13.74 7.20 -16.67
N LYS A 15 -13.27 8.45 -16.68
CA LYS A 15 -11.95 8.78 -17.22
C LYS A 15 -10.93 7.87 -16.56
N SER A 16 -10.11 7.21 -17.39
CA SER A 16 -8.87 6.56 -16.99
C SER A 16 -8.03 7.57 -16.22
N ARG A 17 -8.15 7.55 -14.90
CA ARG A 17 -7.16 8.18 -14.03
C ARG A 17 -5.90 7.36 -14.27
N GLY A 18 -4.83 8.03 -14.70
CA GLY A 18 -3.54 7.40 -14.99
C GLY A 18 -3.17 6.38 -13.91
N GLY A 19 -2.42 5.35 -14.31
CA GLY A 19 -2.09 4.21 -13.46
C GLY A 19 -1.55 4.58 -12.08
N ARG A 20 -1.53 3.60 -11.17
CA ARG A 20 -1.09 3.81 -9.78
C ARG A 20 0.26 4.56 -9.75
N PRO A 21 0.38 5.64 -8.94
CA PRO A 21 1.62 6.39 -8.83
C PRO A 21 2.82 5.47 -8.56
N THR A 22 3.94 5.75 -9.24
CA THR A 22 5.22 5.09 -8.99
C THR A 22 5.72 5.41 -7.59
N ILE A 23 6.38 4.45 -6.94
CA ILE A 23 7.07 4.71 -5.67
C ILE A 23 8.56 4.66 -5.95
N GLY A 24 9.23 5.81 -5.87
CA GLY A 24 10.64 5.97 -6.26
C GLY A 24 10.80 6.17 -7.76
N SER A 25 11.85 5.60 -8.35
CA SER A 25 12.22 5.78 -9.77
C SER A 25 11.36 5.00 -10.76
N GLY A 26 10.39 4.19 -10.29
CA GLY A 26 9.61 3.31 -11.16
C GLY A 26 8.44 2.61 -10.46
N PRO A 27 7.75 1.70 -11.17
CA PRO A 27 6.69 0.90 -10.58
C PRO A 27 7.25 0.01 -9.46
N ALA A 28 6.58 -0.01 -8.32
CA ALA A 28 6.97 -0.84 -7.19
C ALA A 28 6.53 -2.29 -7.40
N THR A 29 7.40 -3.24 -7.06
CA THR A 29 7.09 -4.67 -7.02
C THR A 29 6.78 -5.11 -5.59
N VAL A 30 5.80 -5.99 -5.41
CA VAL A 30 5.47 -6.57 -4.10
C VAL A 30 6.41 -7.75 -3.83
N VAL A 31 7.12 -7.70 -2.71
CA VAL A 31 7.96 -8.81 -2.23
C VAL A 31 7.26 -9.45 -1.02
N PRO A 32 6.81 -10.72 -1.09
CA PRO A 32 6.24 -11.40 0.06
C PRO A 32 7.34 -11.75 1.07
N VAL A 33 7.17 -11.34 2.33
CA VAL A 33 8.13 -11.60 3.43
C VAL A 33 7.42 -12.36 4.55
N ARG A 34 8.07 -13.42 5.05
CA ARG A 34 7.61 -14.14 6.24
C ARG A 34 8.20 -13.48 7.48
N LEU A 35 7.34 -13.10 8.41
CA LEU A 35 7.72 -12.57 9.72
C LEU A 35 7.27 -13.57 10.78
N ASP A 36 8.09 -13.77 11.80
CA ASP A 36 7.63 -14.44 13.01
C ASP A 36 6.52 -13.60 13.68
N PRO A 37 5.63 -14.23 14.47
CA PRO A 37 4.48 -13.54 15.04
C PRO A 37 4.85 -12.41 15.99
N GLU A 38 5.97 -12.51 16.71
CA GLU A 38 6.43 -11.47 17.64
C GLU A 38 6.90 -10.22 16.87
N LEU A 39 7.71 -10.41 15.83
CA LEU A 39 8.16 -9.34 14.95
C LEU A 39 6.99 -8.68 14.21
N ARG A 40 6.00 -9.47 13.79
CA ARG A 40 4.77 -8.92 13.20
C ARG A 40 4.01 -8.04 14.19
N ALA A 41 3.85 -8.48 15.44
CA ALA A 41 3.19 -7.69 16.47
C ALA A 41 3.95 -6.39 16.79
N ALA A 42 5.28 -6.46 16.87
CA ALA A 42 6.13 -5.29 17.08
C ALA A 42 6.02 -4.28 15.92
N LEU A 43 5.96 -4.77 14.68
CA LEU A 43 5.75 -3.94 13.49
C LEU A 43 4.38 -3.24 13.53
N ASP A 44 3.31 -3.97 13.84
CA ASP A 44 1.96 -3.42 13.88
C ASP A 44 1.82 -2.39 15.01
N ALA A 45 2.46 -2.61 16.16
CA ALA A 45 2.52 -1.65 17.26
C ALA A 45 3.26 -0.36 16.86
N ARG A 46 4.41 -0.48 16.19
CA ARG A 46 5.18 0.67 15.69
C ARG A 46 4.41 1.47 14.63
N ALA A 47 3.83 0.77 13.67
CA ALA A 47 3.00 1.38 12.62
C ALA A 47 1.82 2.15 13.22
N SER A 48 1.17 1.58 14.24
CA SER A 48 0.07 2.23 14.96
C SER A 48 0.52 3.48 15.72
N ALA A 49 1.66 3.40 16.42
CA ALA A 49 2.21 4.53 17.17
C ALA A 49 2.62 5.71 16.26
N ASP A 50 3.14 5.41 15.07
CA ASP A 50 3.62 6.43 14.13
C ASP A 50 2.52 6.91 13.15
N HIS A 51 1.30 6.37 13.25
CA HIS A 51 0.22 6.57 12.27
C HIS A 51 0.65 6.27 10.83
N ARG A 52 1.50 5.26 10.65
CA ARG A 52 2.04 4.82 9.36
C ARG A 52 1.53 3.44 9.01
N THR A 53 1.65 3.08 7.74
CA THR A 53 1.39 1.70 7.31
C THR A 53 2.58 0.80 7.64
N ALA A 54 2.33 -0.49 7.88
CA ALA A 54 3.39 -1.48 8.06
C ALA A 54 4.41 -1.48 6.91
N SER A 55 3.94 -1.27 5.68
CA SER A 55 4.80 -1.18 4.48
C SER A 55 5.72 0.05 4.49
N GLU A 56 5.29 1.18 5.03
CA GLU A 56 6.14 2.37 5.16
C GLU A 56 7.23 2.16 6.20
N VAL A 57 6.87 1.61 7.36
CA VAL A 57 7.83 1.28 8.43
C VAL A 57 8.88 0.28 7.93
N ILE A 58 8.46 -0.78 7.22
CA ILE A 58 9.39 -1.75 6.63
C ILE A 58 10.33 -1.06 5.62
N ARG A 59 9.80 -0.24 4.71
CA ARG A 59 10.64 0.45 3.71
C ARG A 59 11.64 1.40 4.34
N GLU A 60 11.23 2.13 5.36
CA GLU A 60 12.11 3.03 6.12
C GLU A 60 13.21 2.24 6.86
N ALA A 61 12.85 1.15 7.53
CA ALA A 61 13.82 0.28 8.19
C ALA A 61 14.84 -0.29 7.19
N LEU A 62 14.38 -0.72 6.00
CA LEU A 62 15.27 -1.18 4.93
C LEU A 62 16.20 -0.07 4.41
N ARG A 63 15.69 1.16 4.23
CA ARG A 63 16.51 2.32 3.84
C ARG A 63 17.58 2.64 4.86
N GLN A 64 17.23 2.63 6.14
CA GLN A 64 18.17 2.86 7.24
C GLN A 64 19.21 1.73 7.34
N PHE A 65 18.78 0.48 7.25
CA PHE A 65 19.67 -0.69 7.33
C PHE A 65 20.66 -0.77 6.16
N LEU A 66 20.19 -0.49 4.94
CA LEU A 66 21.01 -0.53 3.72
C LEU A 66 21.73 0.80 3.44
N HIS A 67 21.51 1.83 4.26
CA HIS A 67 22.05 3.19 4.07
C HIS A 67 21.70 3.77 2.69
N THR A 68 20.47 3.55 2.23
CA THR A 68 19.97 4.03 0.93
C THR A 68 18.89 5.11 1.14
N ALA A 69 18.98 6.24 0.43
CA ALA A 69 18.03 7.35 0.51
C ALA A 69 16.77 7.12 -0.37
#